data_AF-A0A7V9V2Q0-F1
#
_entry.id   AF-A0A7V9V2Q0-F1
#
_cell.length_a   1.000
_cell.length_b   1.000
_cell.length_c   1.000
_cell.angle_alpha   90.00
_cell.angle_beta   90.00
_cell.angle_gamma   90.00
#
_symmetry.space_group_name_H-M   'P 1'
#
loop_
_entity.id
_entity.type
_entity.pdbx_description
1 polymer ?
#
loop_
_entity_poly.entity_id
_entity_poly.type
_entity_poly.pdbx_seq_one_letter_code
_entity_poly.pdbx_strand_id
1 'polypeptide(L)'
;EIVVPFFIWAPRCLRHIAAVLLITLQIAIAITGNYCFFNLVTLALCVVLFDDSVWTSTRGRELSAPPWRWGSIIPATVLFMSLPLNLWLTYSAFERRPSWPKPMLALYSRLEPFCIANGYGLFRVMTKERPEIVFEGSADDARWQPYEFNWKPGDLNRPPQWNAPHQPRLDWSMWFAALGSRRDRFVVESLAAAMLRNNPAVLHLLAANPFPNAPPRSVRATLYQYRFTTAEERRRTGAWWARDDGVELLPEVTLQDLR
;
A
#
# COMPACT_ATOMS: atom_id res chain seq x y z
N GLU A 1 15.75 -6.75 8.32
CA GLU A 1 15.51 -5.42 7.70
C GLU A 1 16.46 -4.32 8.16
N ILE A 2 16.82 -4.22 9.46
CA ILE A 2 17.64 -3.09 9.96
C ILE A 2 19.14 -3.26 9.63
N VAL A 3 19.73 -4.41 9.97
CA VAL A 3 21.19 -4.63 9.82
C VAL A 3 21.57 -5.09 8.41
N VAL A 4 20.76 -5.97 7.82
CA VAL A 4 21.04 -6.65 6.54
C VAL A 4 21.37 -5.69 5.38
N PRO A 5 20.69 -4.53 5.19
CA PRO A 5 21.04 -3.60 4.12
C PRO A 5 22.49 -3.11 4.19
N PHE A 6 23.07 -2.99 5.37
CA PHE A 6 24.46 -2.55 5.52
C PHE A 6 25.48 -3.57 4.98
N PHE A 7 25.09 -4.84 4.87
CA PHE A 7 25.93 -5.87 4.28
C PHE A 7 26.07 -5.72 2.75
N ILE A 8 25.24 -4.90 2.09
CA ILE A 8 25.38 -4.57 0.67
C ILE A 8 26.76 -3.98 0.35
N TRP A 9 27.30 -3.18 1.29
CA TRP A 9 28.60 -2.53 1.16
C TRP A 9 29.74 -3.31 1.83
N ALA A 10 29.45 -4.52 2.32
CA ALA A 10 30.44 -5.40 2.94
C ALA A 10 31.15 -6.27 1.89
N PRO A 11 32.21 -7.01 2.27
CA PRO A 11 32.89 -7.93 1.37
C PRO A 11 31.96 -8.97 0.76
N ARG A 12 32.38 -9.55 -0.37
CA ARG A 12 31.62 -10.46 -1.24
C ARG A 12 30.65 -11.39 -0.51
N CYS A 13 31.14 -12.17 0.47
CA CYS A 13 30.32 -13.14 1.19
C CYS A 13 29.12 -12.49 1.89
N LEU A 14 29.36 -11.39 2.63
CA LEU A 14 28.31 -10.67 3.34
C LEU A 14 27.35 -9.99 2.36
N ARG A 15 27.86 -9.45 1.24
CA ARG A 15 27.02 -8.87 0.19
C ARG A 15 26.07 -9.90 -0.43
N HIS A 16 26.55 -11.10 -0.71
CA HIS A 16 25.69 -12.17 -1.25
C HIS A 16 24.67 -12.66 -0.22
N ILE A 17 25.06 -12.76 1.06
CA ILE A 17 24.12 -13.05 2.15
C ILE A 17 23.04 -11.97 2.20
N ALA A 18 23.41 -10.68 2.08
CA ALA A 18 22.46 -9.58 2.03
C ALA A 18 21.47 -9.74 0.87
N ALA A 19 21.98 -10.02 -0.34
CA ALA A 19 21.17 -10.20 -1.52
C ALA A 19 20.14 -11.34 -1.34
N VAL A 20 20.59 -12.51 -0.87
CA VAL A 20 19.71 -13.67 -0.63
C VAL A 20 18.66 -13.34 0.43
N LEU A 21 19.05 -12.79 1.58
CA LEU A 21 18.10 -12.45 2.65
C LEU A 21 17.07 -11.42 2.21
N LEU A 22 17.49 -10.39 1.46
CA LEU A 22 16.58 -9.37 0.92
C LEU A 22 15.63 -9.98 -0.12
N ILE A 23 16.13 -10.81 -1.04
CA ILE A 23 15.30 -11.51 -2.03
C ILE A 23 14.27 -12.41 -1.36
N THR A 24 14.69 -13.25 -0.41
CA THR A 24 13.79 -14.14 0.34
C THR A 24 12.71 -13.34 1.07
N LEU A 25 13.07 -12.22 1.69
CA LEU A 25 12.12 -11.33 2.34
C LEU A 25 11.12 -10.73 1.34
N GLN A 26 11.57 -10.23 0.19
CA GLN A 26 10.67 -9.66 -0.83
C GLN A 26 9.72 -10.71 -1.41
N ILE A 27 10.19 -11.96 -1.60
CA ILE A 27 9.34 -13.08 -2.03
C ILE A 27 8.32 -13.42 -0.94
N ALA A 28 8.73 -13.47 0.33
CA ALA A 28 7.81 -13.72 1.44
C ALA A 28 6.71 -12.64 1.51
N ILE A 29 7.08 -11.36 1.36
CA ILE A 29 6.12 -10.25 1.29
C ILE A 29 5.18 -10.42 0.08
N ALA A 30 5.71 -10.75 -1.10
CA ALA A 30 4.91 -10.94 -2.30
C ALA A 30 3.95 -12.14 -2.23
N ILE A 31 4.28 -13.19 -1.46
CA ILE A 31 3.41 -14.36 -1.25
C ILE A 31 2.35 -14.11 -0.18
N THR A 32 2.66 -13.28 0.82
CA THR A 32 1.76 -13.03 1.97
C THR A 32 0.87 -11.82 1.80
N GLY A 33 1.20 -10.94 0.86
CA GLY A 33 0.45 -9.73 0.61
C GLY A 33 0.67 -9.21 -0.79
N ASN A 34 0.05 -8.06 -1.06
CA ASN A 34 0.11 -7.43 -2.36
C ASN A 34 0.75 -6.04 -2.23
N TYR A 35 2.02 -5.96 -2.64
CA TYR A 35 2.82 -4.72 -2.63
C TYR A 35 3.07 -4.18 -4.05
N CYS A 36 2.10 -4.40 -4.95
CA CYS A 36 2.16 -3.98 -6.35
C CYS A 36 3.47 -4.43 -7.02
N PHE A 37 4.19 -3.50 -7.67
CA PHE A 37 5.46 -3.78 -8.35
C PHE A 37 6.70 -3.48 -7.49
N PHE A 38 6.55 -3.02 -6.24
CA PHE A 38 7.70 -2.62 -5.42
C PHE A 38 8.61 -3.81 -5.10
N ASN A 39 8.04 -4.98 -4.77
CA ASN A 39 8.85 -6.18 -4.53
C ASN A 39 9.66 -6.53 -5.78
N LEU A 40 9.08 -6.41 -6.98
CA LEU A 40 9.78 -6.68 -8.24
C LEU A 40 10.94 -5.72 -8.47
N VAL A 41 10.76 -4.42 -8.20
CA VAL A 41 11.84 -3.43 -8.30
C VAL A 41 12.96 -3.74 -7.32
N THR A 42 12.64 -4.06 -6.07
CA THR A 42 13.65 -4.44 -5.08
C THR A 42 14.38 -5.72 -5.47
N LEU A 43 13.67 -6.74 -5.98
CA LEU A 43 14.27 -7.96 -6.50
C LEU A 43 15.23 -7.66 -7.65
N ALA A 44 14.83 -6.83 -8.61
CA ALA A 44 15.69 -6.41 -9.71
C ALA A 44 16.97 -5.70 -9.23
N LEU A 45 16.87 -4.83 -8.22
CA LEU A 45 18.04 -4.19 -7.60
C LEU A 45 18.94 -5.19 -6.88
N CYS A 46 18.37 -6.23 -6.24
CA CYS A 46 19.16 -7.25 -5.56
C CYS A 46 19.98 -8.11 -6.54
N VAL A 47 19.54 -8.27 -7.79
CA VAL A 47 20.30 -9.01 -8.81
C VAL A 47 21.68 -8.36 -9.06
N VAL A 48 21.76 -7.03 -8.99
CA VAL A 48 23.00 -6.25 -9.18
C VAL A 48 24.03 -6.50 -8.06
N LEU A 49 23.63 -7.12 -6.95
CA LEU A 49 24.55 -7.44 -5.84
C LEU A 49 25.41 -8.68 -6.11
N PHE A 50 24.99 -9.53 -7.06
CA PHE A 50 25.76 -10.69 -7.50
C PHE A 50 26.75 -10.30 -8.58
N ASP A 51 27.96 -10.85 -8.54
CA ASP A 51 28.99 -10.62 -9.55
C ASP A 51 28.91 -11.64 -10.70
N ASP A 52 29.58 -11.35 -11.82
CA ASP A 52 29.51 -12.14 -13.05
C ASP A 52 29.93 -13.61 -12.88
N SER A 53 30.74 -13.91 -11.87
CA SER A 53 31.16 -15.30 -11.56
C SER A 53 30.04 -16.19 -11.04
N VAL A 54 28.91 -15.60 -10.61
CA VAL A 54 27.70 -16.35 -10.25
C VAL A 54 26.92 -16.76 -11.51
N TRP A 55 26.98 -15.95 -12.57
CA TRP A 55 26.21 -16.14 -13.80
C TRP A 55 26.99 -16.87 -14.90
N THR A 56 28.31 -16.76 -14.89
CA THR A 56 29.20 -17.35 -15.89
C THR A 56 30.21 -18.27 -15.24
N SER A 57 30.33 -19.50 -15.75
CA SER A 57 31.36 -20.47 -15.34
C SER A 57 32.77 -20.03 -15.76
N THR A 58 32.91 -18.95 -16.52
CA THR A 58 34.19 -18.36 -16.81
C THR A 58 34.71 -17.70 -15.55
N ARG A 59 35.79 -18.26 -15.01
CA ARG A 59 36.65 -17.67 -13.97
C ARG A 59 37.35 -16.45 -14.57
N GLY A 60 36.55 -15.44 -14.92
CA GLY A 60 36.99 -14.15 -15.43
C GLY A 60 37.87 -13.52 -14.37
N ARG A 61 39.04 -13.09 -14.81
CA ARG A 61 40.08 -12.39 -14.04
C ARG A 61 39.41 -11.49 -13.00
N GLU A 62 39.60 -11.81 -11.70
CA GLU A 62 39.15 -10.92 -10.62
C GLU A 62 39.79 -9.56 -10.89
N LEU A 63 39.00 -8.63 -11.40
CA LEU A 63 39.39 -7.23 -11.42
C LEU A 63 39.50 -6.88 -9.94
N SER A 64 40.74 -6.79 -9.44
CA SER A 64 41.01 -6.35 -8.08
C SER A 64 40.38 -4.98 -7.94
N ALA A 65 39.19 -4.94 -7.36
CA ALA A 65 38.53 -3.69 -7.04
C ALA A 65 39.52 -2.91 -6.15
N PRO A 66 39.81 -1.64 -6.46
CA PRO A 66 40.69 -0.86 -5.60
C PRO A 66 40.16 -0.96 -4.18
N PRO A 67 41.03 -1.09 -3.15
CA PRO A 67 40.59 -1.20 -1.76
C PRO A 67 39.95 0.13 -1.37
N TRP A 68 38.66 0.27 -1.65
CA TRP A 68 37.86 1.40 -1.25
C TRP A 68 37.61 1.24 0.25
N ARG A 69 38.62 1.61 1.05
CA ARG A 69 38.64 1.44 2.52
C ARG A 69 37.41 2.07 3.18
N TRP A 70 36.87 3.12 2.58
CA TRP A 70 35.66 3.82 3.02
C TRP A 70 34.36 3.04 2.76
N GLY A 71 34.39 2.03 1.88
CA GLY A 71 33.23 1.26 1.43
C GLY A 71 32.53 0.50 2.55
N SER A 72 33.28 -0.03 3.51
CA SER A 72 32.68 -0.73 4.66
C SER A 72 32.71 0.10 5.94
N ILE A 73 33.62 1.07 6.07
CA ILE A 73 33.72 1.93 7.26
C ILE A 73 32.53 2.87 7.34
N ILE A 74 32.20 3.60 6.26
CA ILE A 74 31.11 4.59 6.28
C ILE A 74 29.76 3.93 6.63
N PRO A 75 29.35 2.82 5.97
CA PRO A 75 28.09 2.16 6.30
C PRO A 75 28.09 1.57 7.71
N ALA A 76 29.21 1.02 8.20
CA ALA A 76 29.31 0.53 9.56
C ALA A 76 29.17 1.66 10.60
N THR A 77 29.79 2.82 10.36
CA THR A 77 29.62 4.01 11.22
C THR A 77 28.18 4.51 11.18
N VAL A 78 27.56 4.59 10.01
CA VAL A 78 26.15 5.00 9.87
C VAL A 78 25.23 4.01 10.58
N LEU A 79 25.44 2.70 10.43
CA LEU A 79 24.68 1.69 11.16
C LEU A 79 24.83 1.88 12.65
N PHE A 80 26.06 1.97 13.17
CA PHE A 80 26.32 2.11 14.59
C PHE A 80 25.65 3.36 15.18
N MET A 81 25.75 4.50 14.49
CA MET A 81 25.14 5.76 14.93
C MET A 81 23.61 5.74 14.84
N SER A 82 23.05 5.08 13.82
CA SER A 82 21.60 5.05 13.59
C SER A 82 20.88 3.91 14.31
N LEU A 83 21.60 2.87 14.75
CA LEU A 83 21.02 1.66 15.34
C LEU A 83 20.20 1.92 16.60
N PRO A 84 20.65 2.74 17.58
CA PRO A 84 19.83 3.05 18.76
C PRO A 84 18.50 3.69 18.39
N LEU A 85 18.51 4.63 17.43
CA LEU A 85 17.31 5.29 16.95
C LEU A 85 16.37 4.31 16.22
N ASN A 86 16.91 3.45 15.36
CA ASN A 86 16.12 2.44 14.65
C ASN A 86 15.50 1.41 15.59
N LEU A 87 16.27 0.91 16.57
CA LEU A 87 15.77 -0.02 17.59
C LEU A 87 14.67 0.62 18.43
N TRP A 88 14.85 1.88 18.81
CA TRP A 88 13.84 2.64 19.54
C TRP A 88 12.57 2.90 18.73
N LEU A 89 12.70 3.34 17.47
CA LEU A 89 11.56 3.53 16.57
C LEU A 89 10.80 2.22 16.37
N THR A 90 11.52 1.10 16.26
CA THR A 90 10.93 -0.24 16.18
C THR A 90 10.18 -0.59 17.46
N TYR A 91 10.81 -0.42 18.63
CA TYR A 91 10.17 -0.63 19.93
C TYR A 91 8.89 0.22 20.09
N SER A 92 8.94 1.49 19.67
CA SER A 92 7.80 2.40 19.71
C SER A 92 6.67 2.08 18.74
N ALA A 93 6.90 1.22 17.75
CA ALA A 93 5.83 0.71 16.92
C ALA A 93 4.99 -0.35 17.67
N PHE A 94 5.60 -1.07 18.63
CA PHE A 94 4.92 -2.08 19.45
C PHE A 94 4.29 -1.49 20.71
N GLU A 95 4.94 -0.51 21.34
CA GLU A 95 4.38 0.20 22.49
C GLU A 95 3.73 1.52 22.09
N ARG A 96 2.45 1.73 22.44
CA ARG A 96 1.69 2.93 22.08
C ARG A 96 2.20 4.24 22.70
N ARG A 97 3.08 4.19 23.73
CA ARG A 97 3.59 5.38 24.45
C ARG A 97 4.97 5.16 25.09
N PRO A 98 6.05 4.98 24.32
CA PRO A 98 7.38 5.07 24.92
C PRO A 98 7.65 6.55 25.23
N SER A 99 7.91 6.85 26.50
CA SER A 99 8.35 8.18 26.91
C SER A 99 9.76 8.40 26.39
N TRP A 100 9.91 9.16 25.31
CA TRP A 100 11.21 9.67 24.90
C TRP A 100 11.83 10.47 26.07
N PRO A 101 13.12 10.28 26.38
CA PRO A 101 13.84 11.27 27.15
C PRO A 101 13.71 12.63 26.45
N LYS A 102 13.21 13.64 27.16
CA LYS A 102 12.99 15.00 26.63
C LYS A 102 14.12 15.55 25.73
N PRO A 103 15.42 15.39 26.05
CA PRO A 103 16.49 15.86 25.18
C PRO A 103 16.53 15.16 23.80
N MET A 104 16.26 13.86 23.75
CA MET A 104 16.24 13.12 22.47
C MET A 104 15.04 13.53 21.61
N LEU A 105 13.88 13.79 22.24
CA LEU A 105 12.70 14.26 21.51
C LEU A 105 12.94 15.65 20.91
N ALA A 106 13.55 16.56 21.69
CA ALA A 106 13.89 17.90 21.20
C ALA A 106 14.87 17.86 20.02
N LEU A 107 15.86 16.96 20.06
CA LEU A 107 16.79 16.74 18.95
C LEU A 107 16.06 16.16 17.73
N TYR A 108 15.22 15.14 17.92
CA TYR A 108 14.43 14.52 16.86
C TYR A 108 13.53 15.55 16.17
N SER A 109 12.73 16.33 16.91
CA SER A 109 11.83 17.35 16.36
C SER A 109 12.57 18.46 15.61
N ARG A 110 13.84 18.72 15.92
CA ARG A 110 14.68 19.66 15.17
C ARG A 110 15.22 19.07 13.87
N LEU A 111 15.45 17.76 13.82
CA LEU A 111 15.96 17.05 12.64
C LEU A 111 14.85 16.54 11.71
N GLU A 112 13.65 16.33 12.23
CA GLU A 112 12.46 15.83 11.53
C GLU A 112 12.18 16.61 10.22
N PRO A 113 12.15 17.97 10.21
CA PRO A 113 11.84 18.73 8.99
C PRO A 113 12.88 18.56 7.87
N PHE A 114 14.11 18.15 8.21
CA PHE A 114 15.17 17.93 7.24
C PHE A 114 15.10 16.56 6.58
N CYS A 115 14.14 15.70 6.99
CA CYS A 115 13.99 14.37 6.42
C CYS A 115 15.30 13.55 6.49
N ILE A 116 16.05 13.66 7.59
CA ILE A 116 17.33 12.94 7.79
C ILE A 116 17.11 11.60 8.50
N ALA A 117 16.33 11.58 9.58
CA ALA A 117 16.11 10.39 10.40
C ALA A 117 14.64 10.34 10.86
N ASN A 118 13.78 9.79 10.02
CA ASN A 118 12.34 9.72 10.23
C ASN A 118 11.84 8.28 10.14
N GLY A 119 10.58 8.07 10.54
CA GLY A 119 9.89 6.82 10.26
C GLY A 119 9.52 6.71 8.77
N TYR A 120 10.42 6.20 7.93
CA TYR A 120 10.17 5.94 6.50
C TYR A 120 9.39 4.62 6.26
N GLY A 121 8.30 4.42 6.98
CA GLY A 121 7.42 3.27 6.75
C GLY A 121 6.18 3.71 5.98
N LEU A 122 6.07 3.30 4.71
CA LEU A 122 4.87 3.57 3.88
C LEU A 122 3.59 3.10 4.57
N PHE A 123 3.67 1.98 5.31
CA PHE A 123 2.60 1.44 6.15
C PHE A 123 3.12 1.03 7.53
N ARG A 124 3.73 1.97 8.25
CA ARG A 124 4.26 1.72 9.60
C ARG A 124 3.18 1.23 10.57
N VAL A 125 1.94 1.66 10.39
CA VAL A 125 0.78 1.22 11.16
C VAL A 125 -0.28 0.75 10.16
N MET A 126 -0.59 -0.55 10.21
CA MET A 126 -1.63 -1.14 9.36
C MET A 126 -3.01 -0.88 9.95
N THR A 127 -3.97 -0.55 9.08
CA THR A 127 -5.38 -0.48 9.45
C THR A 127 -5.88 -1.88 9.84
N LYS A 128 -6.59 -1.95 10.96
CA LYS A 128 -7.19 -3.20 11.45
C LYS A 128 -8.63 -3.40 10.97
N GLU A 129 -9.19 -2.35 10.39
CA GLU A 129 -10.54 -2.28 9.87
C GLU A 129 -10.48 -2.16 8.34
N ARG A 130 -11.60 -2.50 7.69
CA ARG A 130 -11.75 -2.45 6.24
C ARG A 130 -12.94 -1.57 5.86
N PRO A 131 -12.83 -0.24 6.06
CA PRO A 131 -13.83 0.68 5.57
C PRO A 131 -13.78 0.70 4.04
N GLU A 132 -14.94 0.60 3.39
CA GLU A 132 -15.07 0.55 1.95
C GLU A 132 -16.23 1.43 1.50
N ILE A 133 -15.96 2.28 0.51
CA ILE A 133 -16.98 3.13 -0.11
C ILE A 133 -17.66 2.35 -1.23
N VAL A 134 -18.98 2.31 -1.22
CA VAL A 134 -19.81 1.77 -2.29
C VAL A 134 -20.57 2.94 -2.92
N PHE A 135 -20.37 3.12 -4.22
CA PHE A 135 -21.11 4.11 -5.01
C PHE A 135 -22.30 3.43 -5.66
N GLU A 136 -23.44 4.10 -5.62
CA GLU A 136 -24.65 3.64 -6.27
C GLU A 136 -25.21 4.76 -7.15
N GLY A 137 -25.67 4.41 -8.34
CA GLY A 137 -26.40 5.33 -9.21
C GLY A 137 -27.86 4.93 -9.31
N SER A 138 -28.71 5.90 -9.60
CA SER A 138 -30.12 5.69 -9.90
C SER A 138 -30.57 6.51 -11.10
N ALA A 139 -31.41 5.93 -11.95
CA ALA A 139 -32.06 6.64 -13.06
C ALA A 139 -33.45 7.18 -12.69
N ASP A 140 -34.07 6.62 -11.66
CA ASP A 140 -35.46 6.86 -11.25
C ASP A 140 -35.59 7.25 -9.76
N ASP A 141 -34.46 7.46 -9.07
CA ASP A 141 -34.33 7.72 -7.62
C ASP A 141 -34.94 6.64 -6.71
N ALA A 142 -35.45 5.55 -7.28
CA ALA A 142 -36.07 4.43 -6.57
C ALA A 142 -35.18 3.19 -6.56
N ARG A 143 -34.51 2.87 -7.68
CA ARG A 143 -33.66 1.70 -7.83
C ARG A 143 -32.19 2.08 -7.90
N TRP A 144 -31.49 1.77 -6.82
CA TRP A 144 -30.07 2.01 -6.67
C TRP A 144 -29.27 0.80 -7.14
N GLN A 145 -28.30 1.04 -8.02
CA GLN A 145 -27.44 0.00 -8.57
C GLN A 145 -25.96 0.33 -8.28
N PRO A 146 -25.18 -0.63 -7.75
CA PRO A 146 -23.80 -0.37 -7.36
C PRO A 146 -22.87 -0.29 -8.57
N TYR A 147 -21.91 0.62 -8.49
CA TYR A 147 -20.73 0.62 -9.32
C TYR A 147 -19.67 -0.32 -8.72
N GLU A 148 -19.30 -1.35 -9.46
CA GLU A 148 -18.32 -2.34 -8.98
C GLU A 148 -16.90 -1.97 -9.37
N PHE A 149 -15.98 -2.07 -8.43
CA PHE A 149 -14.56 -1.79 -8.63
C PHE A 149 -13.79 -3.06 -9.01
N ASN A 150 -12.60 -2.89 -9.60
CA ASN A 150 -11.85 -4.02 -10.12
C ASN A 150 -11.14 -4.84 -9.04
N TRP A 151 -10.68 -4.24 -7.94
CA TRP A 151 -9.76 -4.92 -7.03
C TRP A 151 -10.09 -4.76 -5.55
N LYS A 152 -10.81 -3.71 -5.16
CA LYS A 152 -11.31 -3.56 -3.79
C LYS A 152 -12.59 -4.39 -3.56
N PRO A 153 -12.91 -4.73 -2.30
CA PRO A 153 -14.20 -5.31 -1.93
C PRO A 153 -15.39 -4.48 -2.43
N GLY A 154 -16.42 -5.18 -2.88
CA GLY A 154 -17.69 -4.66 -3.39
C GLY A 154 -18.76 -5.70 -3.10
N ASP A 155 -19.12 -6.49 -4.10
CA ASP A 155 -19.95 -7.70 -3.95
C ASP A 155 -19.43 -8.62 -2.82
N LEU A 156 -20.34 -9.00 -1.92
CA LEU A 156 -20.07 -9.86 -0.76
C LEU A 156 -19.65 -11.28 -1.15
N ASN A 157 -20.04 -11.74 -2.33
CA ASN A 157 -19.71 -13.07 -2.84
C ASN A 157 -18.40 -13.09 -3.62
N ARG A 158 -17.79 -11.93 -3.89
CA ARG A 158 -16.55 -11.86 -4.66
C ARG A 158 -15.35 -12.17 -3.76
N PRO A 159 -14.53 -13.19 -4.08
CA PRO A 159 -13.30 -13.45 -3.34
C PRO A 159 -12.29 -12.31 -3.46
N PRO A 160 -11.38 -12.15 -2.49
CA PRO A 160 -10.18 -11.33 -2.66
C PRO A 160 -9.40 -11.75 -3.91
N GLN A 161 -8.82 -10.77 -4.61
CA GLN A 161 -8.06 -11.00 -5.83
C GLN A 161 -6.61 -10.56 -5.68
N TRP A 162 -5.76 -11.17 -6.51
CA TRP A 162 -4.37 -10.79 -6.68
C TRP A 162 -4.27 -9.80 -7.85
N ASN A 163 -3.75 -8.60 -7.59
CA ASN A 163 -3.56 -7.59 -8.63
C ASN A 163 -2.09 -7.27 -8.89
N ALA A 164 -1.14 -7.80 -8.11
CA ALA A 164 0.27 -7.65 -8.40
C ALA A 164 0.60 -8.18 -9.82
N PRO A 165 1.43 -7.48 -10.60
CA PRO A 165 2.21 -6.27 -10.26
C PRO A 165 1.47 -4.95 -10.52
N HIS A 166 0.23 -4.99 -10.99
CA HIS A 166 -0.57 -3.81 -11.27
C HIS A 166 -0.91 -3.03 -9.99
N GLN A 167 -0.86 -1.70 -10.08
CA GLN A 167 -1.28 -0.80 -9.00
C GLN A 167 -2.57 -0.09 -9.40
N PRO A 168 -3.75 -0.53 -8.91
CA PRO A 168 -5.02 0.07 -9.31
C PRO A 168 -5.21 1.43 -8.67
N ARG A 169 -4.91 2.49 -9.44
CA ARG A 169 -4.88 3.87 -8.93
C ARG A 169 -6.23 4.35 -8.40
N LEU A 170 -7.33 3.94 -9.02
CA LEU A 170 -8.68 4.33 -8.59
C LEU A 170 -9.07 3.63 -7.28
N ASP A 171 -9.03 2.29 -7.24
CA ASP A 171 -9.32 1.49 -6.04
C ASP A 171 -8.45 1.91 -4.85
N TRP A 172 -7.16 2.17 -5.10
CA TRP A 172 -6.21 2.62 -4.08
C TRP A 172 -6.56 4.01 -3.55
N SER A 173 -6.97 4.93 -4.42
CA SER A 173 -7.45 6.24 -3.99
C SER A 173 -8.73 6.13 -3.16
N MET A 174 -9.63 5.21 -3.50
CA MET A 174 -10.85 4.96 -2.73
C MET A 174 -10.56 4.33 -1.36
N TRP A 175 -9.57 3.45 -1.27
CA TRP A 175 -9.12 2.91 0.00
C TRP A 175 -8.65 4.00 0.96
N PHE A 176 -7.81 4.94 0.48
CA PHE A 176 -7.46 6.10 1.29
C PHE A 176 -8.68 6.96 1.61
N ALA A 177 -9.58 7.13 0.65
CA ALA A 177 -10.73 7.98 0.86
C ALA A 177 -11.66 7.48 1.98
N ALA A 178 -11.75 6.16 2.13
CA ALA A 178 -12.49 5.50 3.19
C ALA A 178 -11.88 5.73 4.60
N LEU A 179 -10.62 6.17 4.71
CA LEU A 179 -9.92 6.40 5.98
C LEU A 179 -10.11 7.83 6.54
N GLY A 180 -10.69 8.76 5.77
CA GLY A 180 -11.33 9.96 6.34
C GLY A 180 -10.48 11.23 6.51
N SER A 181 -9.71 11.66 5.49
CA SER A 181 -9.06 12.97 5.43
C SER A 181 -9.84 14.01 4.58
N ARG A 182 -9.55 15.32 4.72
CA ARG A 182 -10.21 16.37 3.89
C ARG A 182 -9.92 16.23 2.40
N ARG A 183 -8.73 15.73 2.04
CA ARG A 183 -8.33 15.50 0.63
C ARG A 183 -9.17 14.40 -0.02
N ASP A 184 -9.78 13.54 0.78
CA ASP A 184 -10.51 12.36 0.35
C ASP A 184 -11.91 12.68 -0.15
N ARG A 185 -12.55 13.71 0.42
CA ARG A 185 -13.87 14.19 -0.02
C ARG A 185 -13.86 14.64 -1.48
N PHE A 186 -12.81 15.35 -1.89
CA PHE A 186 -12.64 15.80 -3.27
C PHE A 186 -12.60 14.63 -4.27
N VAL A 187 -11.92 13.52 -3.93
CA VAL A 187 -11.82 12.37 -4.83
C VAL A 187 -13.17 11.65 -4.94
N VAL A 188 -13.91 11.53 -3.83
CA VAL A 188 -15.26 10.95 -3.80
C VAL A 188 -16.22 11.77 -4.66
N GLU A 189 -16.26 13.09 -4.47
CA GLU A 189 -17.11 14.01 -5.23
C GLU A 189 -16.71 14.04 -6.72
N SER A 190 -15.41 14.04 -7.02
CA SER A 190 -14.92 13.97 -8.41
C SER A 190 -15.34 12.68 -9.11
N LEU A 191 -15.31 11.56 -8.41
CA LEU A 191 -15.76 10.27 -8.95
C LEU A 191 -17.28 10.25 -9.15
N ALA A 192 -18.04 10.76 -8.18
CA ALA A 192 -19.50 10.90 -8.32
C ALA A 192 -19.87 11.80 -9.51
N ALA A 193 -19.17 12.93 -9.70
CA ALA A 193 -19.35 13.79 -10.85
C ALA A 193 -19.00 13.08 -12.17
N ALA A 194 -17.97 12.23 -12.19
CA ALA A 194 -17.63 11.43 -13.36
C ALA A 194 -18.71 10.39 -13.70
N MET A 195 -19.32 9.77 -12.68
CA MET A 195 -20.46 8.85 -12.83
C MET A 195 -21.70 9.57 -13.37
N LEU A 196 -22.06 10.72 -12.80
CA LEU A 196 -23.19 11.56 -13.22
C LEU A 196 -23.02 12.13 -14.65
N ARG A 197 -21.78 12.25 -15.13
CA ARG A 197 -21.48 12.62 -16.53
C ARG A 197 -21.31 11.42 -17.45
N ASN A 198 -21.41 10.19 -16.94
CA ASN A 198 -21.09 8.95 -17.63
C ASN A 198 -19.72 9.00 -18.37
N ASN A 199 -18.68 9.53 -17.71
CA ASN A 199 -17.39 9.76 -18.36
C ASN A 199 -16.64 8.44 -18.64
N PRO A 200 -16.48 8.01 -19.91
CA PRO A 200 -15.87 6.72 -20.23
C PRO A 200 -14.39 6.65 -19.82
N ALA A 201 -13.68 7.78 -19.82
CA ALA A 201 -12.27 7.84 -19.41
C ALA A 201 -12.07 7.55 -17.91
N VAL A 202 -13.12 7.63 -17.09
CA VAL A 202 -13.07 7.24 -15.68
C VAL A 202 -13.76 5.90 -15.48
N LEU A 203 -14.94 5.70 -16.07
CA LEU A 203 -15.76 4.53 -15.80
C LEU A 203 -15.18 3.23 -16.36
N HIS A 204 -14.27 3.28 -17.35
CA HIS A 204 -13.53 2.08 -17.78
C HIS A 204 -12.56 1.53 -16.73
N LEU A 205 -12.25 2.32 -15.68
CA LEU A 205 -11.43 1.87 -14.55
C LEU A 205 -12.22 1.03 -13.54
N LEU A 206 -13.55 1.02 -13.65
CA LEU A 206 -14.46 0.20 -12.85
C LEU A 206 -14.66 -1.17 -13.51
N ALA A 207 -15.04 -2.17 -12.72
CA ALA A 207 -15.37 -3.50 -13.21
C ALA A 207 -16.73 -3.52 -13.89
N ALA A 208 -17.71 -2.80 -13.33
CA ALA A 208 -19.04 -2.72 -13.90
C ALA A 208 -19.62 -1.30 -13.77
N ASN A 209 -20.19 -0.82 -14.87
CA ASN A 209 -21.02 0.38 -14.93
C ASN A 209 -22.48 -0.06 -15.17
N PRO A 210 -23.40 0.10 -14.21
CA PRO A 210 -24.81 -0.24 -14.39
C PRO A 210 -25.56 0.68 -15.38
N PHE A 211 -24.94 1.78 -15.80
CA PHE A 211 -25.51 2.82 -16.66
C PHE A 211 -24.68 3.03 -17.94
N PRO A 212 -24.52 2.01 -18.81
CA PRO A 212 -23.64 2.11 -19.98
C PRO A 212 -24.17 3.07 -21.06
N ASN A 213 -25.50 3.16 -21.23
CA ASN A 213 -26.13 3.86 -22.35
C ASN A 213 -26.53 5.31 -22.03
N ALA A 214 -26.83 5.61 -20.77
CA ALA A 214 -27.25 6.94 -20.32
C ALA A 214 -26.78 7.16 -18.88
N PRO A 215 -26.34 8.38 -18.51
CA PRO A 215 -25.93 8.66 -17.14
C PRO A 215 -27.08 8.43 -16.14
N PRO A 216 -26.77 8.04 -14.88
CA PRO A 216 -27.77 8.08 -13.82
C PRO A 216 -28.19 9.53 -13.56
N ARG A 217 -29.40 9.72 -13.02
CA ARG A 217 -29.90 11.01 -12.57
C ARG A 217 -29.20 11.46 -11.30
N SER A 218 -29.01 10.52 -10.39
CA SER A 218 -28.48 10.74 -9.06
C SER A 218 -27.44 9.68 -8.71
N VAL A 219 -26.49 10.06 -7.87
CA VAL A 219 -25.45 9.17 -7.32
C VAL A 219 -25.41 9.41 -5.81
N ARG A 220 -25.15 8.34 -5.06
CA ARG A 220 -24.88 8.39 -3.62
C ARG A 220 -23.69 7.51 -3.29
N ALA A 221 -23.11 7.70 -2.11
CA ALA A 221 -22.05 6.83 -1.61
C ALA A 221 -22.24 6.50 -0.14
N THR A 222 -22.09 5.21 0.17
CA THR A 222 -22.20 4.67 1.54
C THR A 222 -20.87 4.07 1.96
N LEU A 223 -20.43 4.40 3.16
CA LEU A 223 -19.26 3.83 3.79
C LEU A 223 -19.67 2.61 4.62
N TYR A 224 -19.10 1.45 4.32
CA TYR A 224 -19.35 0.21 5.03
C TYR A 224 -18.10 -0.30 5.72
N GLN A 225 -18.25 -0.97 6.85
CA GLN A 225 -17.18 -1.74 7.46
C GLN A 225 -17.23 -3.19 7.01
N TYR A 226 -16.29 -3.58 6.16
CA TYR A 226 -16.17 -4.96 5.69
C TYR A 226 -15.37 -5.81 6.68
N ARG A 227 -15.71 -7.09 6.73
CA ARG A 227 -14.91 -8.14 7.36
C ARG A 227 -15.03 -9.43 6.56
N PHE A 228 -14.05 -10.31 6.73
CA PHE A 228 -14.21 -11.67 6.24
C PHE A 228 -15.34 -12.39 6.98
N THR A 229 -16.07 -13.22 6.25
CA THR A 229 -17.00 -14.16 6.87
C THR A 229 -16.26 -15.23 7.65
N THR A 230 -16.88 -15.74 8.72
CA THR A 230 -16.39 -16.94 9.39
C THR A 230 -16.62 -18.17 8.51
N ALA A 231 -15.94 -19.28 8.83
CA ALA A 231 -16.15 -20.54 8.11
C ALA A 231 -17.61 -21.01 8.14
N GLU A 232 -18.35 -20.73 9.22
CA GLU A 232 -19.77 -21.05 9.35
C GLU A 232 -20.65 -20.14 8.49
N GLU A 233 -20.44 -18.83 8.58
CA GLU A 233 -21.16 -17.85 7.76
C GLU A 233 -20.98 -18.17 6.27
N ARG A 234 -19.74 -18.42 5.84
CA ARG A 234 -19.42 -18.76 4.45
C ARG A 234 -20.06 -20.06 4.00
N ARG A 235 -20.13 -21.09 4.84
CA ARG A 235 -20.83 -22.34 4.51
C ARG A 235 -22.34 -22.12 4.32
N ARG A 236 -22.93 -21.19 5.08
CA ARG A 236 -24.36 -20.90 5.03
C ARG A 236 -24.76 -20.01 3.86
N THR A 237 -23.99 -18.94 3.61
CA THR A 237 -24.36 -17.90 2.63
C THR A 237 -23.58 -17.99 1.32
N GLY A 238 -22.43 -18.66 1.31
CA GLY A 238 -21.48 -18.62 0.19
C GLY A 238 -20.63 -17.34 0.13
N ALA A 239 -20.96 -16.32 0.93
CA ALA A 239 -20.30 -15.01 0.88
C ALA A 239 -18.88 -15.05 1.47
N TRP A 240 -17.97 -14.31 0.85
CA TRP A 240 -16.61 -14.09 1.34
C TRP A 240 -16.52 -12.94 2.33
N TRP A 241 -17.42 -11.97 2.18
CA TRP A 241 -17.46 -10.77 3.00
C TRP A 241 -18.79 -10.63 3.73
N ALA A 242 -18.72 -10.06 4.92
CA ALA A 242 -19.86 -9.48 5.62
C ALA A 242 -19.56 -7.99 5.83
N ARG A 243 -20.61 -7.18 5.88
CA ARG A 243 -20.53 -5.76 6.18
C ARG A 243 -21.63 -5.33 7.14
N ASP A 244 -21.46 -4.17 7.76
CA ASP A 244 -22.48 -3.53 8.58
C ASP A 244 -23.58 -2.87 7.73
N ASP A 245 -24.49 -2.15 8.38
CA ASP A 245 -25.57 -1.40 7.70
C ASP A 245 -25.06 -0.17 6.93
N GLY A 246 -23.79 0.19 7.15
CA GLY A 246 -23.13 1.33 6.53
C GLY A 246 -23.56 2.67 7.12
N VAL A 247 -22.78 3.69 6.78
CA VAL A 247 -23.01 5.09 7.13
C VAL A 247 -22.98 5.91 5.85
N GLU A 248 -23.94 6.81 5.69
CA GLU A 248 -23.97 7.72 4.56
C GLU A 248 -22.69 8.56 4.52
N LEU A 249 -21.97 8.49 3.39
CA LEU A 249 -20.76 9.27 3.16
C LEU A 249 -21.02 10.46 2.24
N LEU A 250 -21.77 10.22 1.18
CA LEU A 250 -22.26 11.20 0.23
C LEU A 250 -23.77 10.97 0.11
N PRO A 251 -24.61 11.96 0.45
CA PRO A 251 -26.04 11.85 0.26
C PRO A 251 -26.37 11.69 -1.23
N GLU A 252 -27.63 11.46 -1.52
CA GLU A 252 -28.11 11.57 -2.89
C GLU A 252 -27.78 12.96 -3.46
N VAL A 253 -26.97 12.97 -4.52
CA VAL A 253 -26.57 14.18 -5.24
C VAL A 253 -26.79 14.05 -6.73
N THR A 254 -27.14 15.16 -7.34
CA THR A 254 -27.24 15.33 -8.79
C THR A 254 -26.03 16.07 -9.33
N LEU A 255 -25.93 16.18 -10.66
CA LEU A 255 -24.84 16.91 -11.30
C LEU A 255 -24.81 18.40 -10.94
N GLN A 256 -25.95 18.98 -10.55
CA GLN A 256 -26.04 20.39 -10.17
C GLN A 256 -25.48 20.64 -8.76
N ASP A 257 -25.60 19.65 -7.87
CA ASP A 257 -25.15 19.76 -6.47
C ASP A 257 -23.63 19.70 -6.32
N LEU A 258 -22.93 19.18 -7.35
CA LEU A 258 -21.47 19.04 -7.39
C LEU A 258 -20.76 20.13 -8.23
N ARG A 259 -21.44 21.23 -8.56
CA ARG A 259 -20.87 22.41 -9.23
C ARG A 259 -20.48 23.49 -8.23
#